data_AF-A0A5J4LCU1-F1
#
_entry.id   AF-A0A5J4LCU1-F1
#
_cell.length_a   1.000
_cell.length_b   1.000
_cell.length_c   1.000
_cell.angle_alpha   90.00
_cell.angle_beta   90.00
_cell.angle_gamma   90.00
#
_symmetry.space_group_name_H-M   'P 1'
#
loop_
_entity.id
_entity.type
_entity.pdbx_description
1 polymer ?
#
loop_
_entity_poly.entity_id
_entity_poly.type
_entity_poly.pdbx_seq_one_letter_code
_entity_poly.pdbx_strand_id
1 'polypeptide(L)' 'MPENTRIAYLNEYRHAVAKNDLPRQLEIQLAAIDLDQADPDGPRLMDEIRGLHQLAAA' A
#
# COMPACT_ATOMS: atom_id res chain seq x y z
N MET A 1 8.73 -2.23 -10.06
CA MET A 1 7.45 -1.58 -10.47
C MET A 1 7.67 -0.12 -10.92
N PRO A 2 6.94 0.41 -11.93
CA PRO A 2 6.99 1.85 -12.27
C PRO A 2 6.46 2.77 -11.16
N GLU A 3 7.08 3.93 -10.97
CA GLU A 3 6.73 4.90 -9.91
C GLU A 3 5.27 5.37 -9.97
N ASN A 4 4.74 5.65 -11.16
CA ASN A 4 3.34 6.06 -11.32
C ASN A 4 2.35 4.99 -10.83
N THR A 5 2.67 3.70 -11.06
CA THR A 5 1.85 2.59 -10.58
C THR A 5 1.89 2.50 -9.05
N ARG A 6 3.07 2.68 -8.46
CA ARG A 6 3.25 2.72 -6.99
C ARG A 6 2.42 3.82 -6.35
N ILE A 7 2.49 5.04 -6.89
CA ILE A 7 1.73 6.19 -6.39
C ILE A 7 0.22 5.95 -6.49
N ALA A 8 -0.26 5.33 -7.57
CA ALA A 8 -1.66 4.99 -7.73
C ALA A 8 -2.16 4.05 -6.62
N TYR A 9 -1.42 2.97 -6.31
CA TYR A 9 -1.76 2.05 -5.23
C TYR A 9 -1.85 2.75 -3.87
N LEU A 10 -0.89 3.61 -3.55
CA LEU A 10 -0.87 4.34 -2.28
C LEU A 10 -2.05 5.32 -2.17
N ASN A 11 -2.42 5.98 -3.26
CA ASN A 11 -3.57 6.88 -3.30
C ASN A 11 -4.89 6.11 -3.14
N GLU A 12 -5.04 4.97 -3.81
CA GLU A 12 -6.20 4.10 -3.63
C GLU A 12 -6.32 3.61 -2.18
N TYR A 13 -5.20 3.24 -1.57
CA TYR A 13 -5.17 2.82 -0.18
C TYR A 13 -5.64 3.91 0.77
N ARG A 14 -5.09 5.13 0.63
CA ARG A 14 -5.50 6.31 1.42
C ARG A 14 -6.99 6.61 1.27
N HIS A 15 -7.52 6.46 0.06
CA HIS A 15 -8.94 6.68 -0.20
C HIS A 15 -9.83 5.61 0.46
N ALA A 16 -9.39 4.34 0.47
CA ALA A 16 -10.09 3.27 1.18
C ALA A 16 -10.05 3.47 2.71
N VAL A 17 -8.92 3.94 3.26
CA VAL A 17 -8.79 4.32 4.68
C VAL A 17 -9.75 5.48 5.01
N ALA A 18 -9.77 6.54 4.21
CA ALA A 18 -10.64 7.70 4.45
C ALA A 18 -12.13 7.34 4.46
N LYS A 19 -12.53 6.28 3.76
CA LYS A 19 -13.91 5.77 3.72
C LYS A 19 -14.21 4.67 4.74
N ASN A 20 -13.21 4.26 5.53
CA ASN A 20 -13.28 3.08 6.38
C ASN A 20 -13.70 1.81 5.61
N ASP A 21 -13.29 1.70 4.34
CA ASP A 21 -13.57 0.58 3.46
C ASP A 21 -12.57 -0.54 3.73
N LEU A 22 -12.84 -1.32 4.79
CA LEU A 22 -11.96 -2.39 5.25
C LEU A 22 -11.74 -3.48 4.18
N PRO A 23 -12.77 -3.95 3.44
CA PRO A 23 -12.55 -4.90 2.34
C PRO A 23 -11.58 -4.36 1.30
N ARG A 24 -11.75 -3.10 0.86
CA ARG A 24 -10.84 -2.51 -0.14
C ARG A 24 -9.43 -2.31 0.39
N GLN A 25 -9.28 -1.93 1.65
CA GLN A 25 -7.96 -1.85 2.31
C GLN A 25 -7.26 -3.22 2.31
N LEU A 26 -7.99 -4.31 2.55
CA LEU A 26 -7.44 -5.67 2.55
C LEU A 26 -7.04 -6.12 1.14
N GLU A 27 -7.90 -5.88 0.15
CA GLU A 27 -7.59 -6.20 -1.26
C GLU A 27 -6.29 -5.54 -1.72
N ILE A 28 -6.11 -4.26 -1.40
CA ILE A 28 -4.91 -3.51 -1.78
C ILE A 28 -3.66 -4.06 -1.05
N GLN A 29 -3.79 -4.43 0.22
CA GLN A 29 -2.68 -5.04 0.97
C GLN A 29 -2.26 -6.39 0.39
N LEU A 30 -3.23 -7.23 0.01
CA LEU A 30 -2.92 -8.52 -0.62
C LEU A 30 -2.23 -8.33 -1.98
N ALA A 31 -2.74 -7.42 -2.82
CA ALA A 31 -2.10 -7.08 -4.08
C ALA A 31 -0.67 -6.55 -3.90
N ALA A 32 -0.44 -5.73 -2.87
CA ALA A 32 0.90 -5.24 -2.54
C ALA A 32 1.85 -6.35 -2.08
N ILE A 33 1.37 -7.35 -1.33
CA ILE A 33 2.16 -8.53 -0.97
C ILE A 33 2.57 -9.30 -2.23
N ASP A 34 1.64 -9.55 -3.14
CA ASP A 34 1.91 -10.28 -4.38
C ASP A 34 2.95 -9.55 -5.25
N LEU A 35 2.84 -8.21 -5.34
CA LEU A 35 3.80 -7.37 -6.06
C LEU A 35 5.19 -7.40 -5.42
N ASP A 36 5.28 -7.31 -4.08
CA ASP A 36 6.54 -7.37 -3.35
C ASP A 36 7.19 -8.75 -3.46
N GLN A 37 6.41 -9.82 -3.56
CA GLN A 37 6.92 -11.18 -3.77
C GLN A 37 7.43 -11.40 -5.19
N ALA A 38 6.80 -10.75 -6.18
CA ALA A 38 7.22 -10.84 -7.58
C ALA A 38 8.53 -10.09 -7.88
N ASP A 39 8.89 -9.10 -7.06
CA ASP A 39 10.10 -8.27 -7.20
C ASP A 39 10.79 -8.06 -5.82
N PRO A 40 11.44 -9.10 -5.27
CA PRO A 40 11.93 -9.09 -3.89
C PRO A 40 13.09 -8.12 -3.64
N ASP A 41 13.84 -7.75 -4.68
CA ASP A 41 14.95 -6.80 -4.61
C ASP A 41 14.49 -5.35 -4.85
N GLY A 42 13.22 -5.16 -5.23
CA GLY A 42 12.63 -3.86 -5.52
C GLY A 42 12.09 -3.12 -4.28
N PRO A 43 11.71 -1.84 -4.43
CA PRO A 43 11.01 -1.11 -3.38
C PRO A 43 9.71 -1.79 -2.98
N ARG A 44 9.53 -2.03 -1.68
CA ARG A 44 8.39 -2.76 -1.13
C ARG A 44 7.19 -1.86 -0.85
N LEU A 45 6.07 -2.11 -1.54
CA LEU A 45 4.82 -1.38 -1.40
C LEU A 45 4.18 -1.63 -0.03
N MET A 46 4.32 -2.83 0.55
CA MET A 46 3.78 -3.11 1.88
C MET A 46 4.46 -2.32 2.99
N ASP A 47 5.74 -2.01 2.87
CA ASP A 47 6.45 -1.22 3.88
C ASP A 47 5.93 0.23 3.91
N GLU A 48 5.58 0.78 2.76
CA GLU A 48 4.92 2.08 2.68
C GLU A 48 3.50 2.08 3.21
N ILE A 49 2.72 1.06 2.85
CA ILE A 49 1.35 0.91 3.35
C ILE A 49 1.37 0.85 4.89
N ARG A 50 2.32 0.11 5.49
CA ARG A 50 2.53 0.10 6.95
C ARG A 50 2.91 1.48 7.49
N GLY A 51 3.74 2.23 6.77
CA GLY A 51 4.12 3.60 7.14
C GLY A 51 2.94 4.57 7.18
N LEU A 52 1.86 4.33 6.43
CA LEU A 52 0.63 5.13 6.49
C LEU A 52 -0.21 4.85 7.75
N HIS A 53 -0.02 3.70 8.40
CA HIS A 53 -0.71 3.32 9.64
C HIS A 53 0.01 3.76 10.90
N GLN A 54 1.33 3.96 10.81
CA GLN A 54 2.09 4.49 11.91
C GLN A 54 1.72 5.98 12.08
N LEU A 55 0.98 6.29 13.15
CA LEU A 55 0.87 7.65 13.64
C LEU A 55 2.29 8.21 13.71
N ALA A 56 2.53 9.37 13.08
CA ALA A 56 3.77 10.09 13.27
C ALA A 56 3.97 10.22 14.79
N ALA A 57 4.99 9.56 15.32
CA ALA A 57 5.36 9.74 16.72
C ALA A 57 5.75 11.22 16.87
N ALA A 58 4.91 11.96 17.57
CA ALA A 58 5.09 13.38 17.88
C ALA A 58 6.19 13.57 18.94
#